data_AF-A0A957ZMX8-F1
#
_entry.id   AF-A0A957ZMX8-F1
#
_cell.length_a   1.000
_cell.length_b   1.000
_cell.length_c   1.000
_cell.angle_alpha   90.00
_cell.angle_beta   90.00
_cell.angle_gamma   90.00
#
_symmetry.space_group_name_H-M   'P 1'
#
loop_
_entity.id
_entity.type
_entity.pdbx_description
1 polymer ?
#
loop_
_entity_poly.entity_id
_entity_poly.type
_entity_poly.pdbx_seq_one_letter_code
_entity_poly.pdbx_strand_id
1 'polypeptide(L)'
;VDGEGNLLAIEHRQASGDVAFDFLPPFMSAVMGADFGAYRGATIRYDVPNKRTVAWRCELPLRTGWWRGLGLLPNTFAVESFMDELAVAAGVDPLAFRLRNLSDDGDSGRLKKVLQAAADLGGWGTPAPEG
;
A
#
# COMPACT_ATOMS: atom_id res chain seq x y z
N VAL A 1 -1.71 16.92 -1.54
CA VAL A 1 -3.02 17.03 -2.23
C VAL A 1 -3.11 18.38 -2.92
N ASP A 2 -3.88 18.52 -3.99
CA ASP A 2 -4.20 19.83 -4.58
C ASP A 2 -5.30 20.55 -3.76
N GLY A 3 -5.67 21.76 -4.19
CA GLY A 3 -6.72 22.56 -3.55
C GLY A 3 -8.14 21.97 -3.64
N GLU A 4 -8.33 20.92 -4.45
CA GLU A 4 -9.59 20.16 -4.58
C GLU A 4 -9.51 18.81 -3.82
N GLY A 5 -8.40 18.60 -3.09
CA GLY A 5 -8.16 17.41 -2.30
C GLY A 5 -7.74 16.18 -3.12
N ASN A 6 -7.35 16.30 -4.38
CA ASN A 6 -6.84 15.17 -5.18
C ASN A 6 -5.38 14.87 -4.83
N LEU A 7 -4.96 13.60 -4.97
CA LEU A 7 -3.56 13.21 -4.77
C LEU A 7 -2.69 13.68 -5.94
N LEU A 8 -1.77 14.61 -5.67
CA LEU A 8 -0.76 15.05 -6.64
C LEU A 8 0.49 14.18 -6.62
N ALA A 9 0.94 13.81 -5.42
CA ALA A 9 2.15 13.07 -5.22
C ALA A 9 2.05 12.20 -3.97
N ILE A 10 2.68 11.03 -4.00
CA ILE A 10 2.80 10.13 -2.86
C ILE A 10 4.19 9.48 -2.86
N GLU A 11 4.81 9.48 -1.68
CA GLU A 11 6.10 8.84 -1.47
C GLU A 11 6.01 7.87 -0.30
N HIS A 12 6.27 6.60 -0.58
CA HIS A 12 6.35 5.56 0.44
C HIS A 12 7.81 5.14 0.65
N ARG A 13 8.32 5.32 1.87
CA ARG A 13 9.66 4.90 2.24
C ARG A 13 9.55 3.73 3.21
N GLN A 14 10.17 2.62 2.86
CA GLN A 14 10.28 1.47 3.76
C GLN A 14 11.74 1.12 4.03
N ALA A 15 11.98 0.54 5.19
CA ALA A 15 13.27 -0.03 5.59
C ALA A 15 13.04 -1.46 6.08
N SER A 16 13.76 -2.43 5.52
CA SER A 16 13.62 -3.84 5.86
C SER A 16 14.96 -4.57 5.73
N GLY A 17 15.12 -5.63 6.52
CA GLY A 17 16.14 -6.64 6.27
C GLY A 17 15.78 -7.56 5.11
N ASP A 18 16.63 -8.56 4.90
CA ASP A 18 16.48 -9.54 3.82
C ASP A 18 15.40 -10.57 4.16
N VAL A 19 14.47 -10.75 3.22
CA VAL A 19 13.32 -11.65 3.35
C VAL A 19 13.53 -12.89 2.46
N ALA A 20 14.00 -12.70 1.23
CA ALA A 20 14.25 -13.78 0.27
C ALA A 20 15.72 -14.17 0.19
N PHE A 21 16.66 -13.23 0.37
CA PHE A 21 18.08 -13.53 0.16
C PHE A 21 18.68 -14.49 1.20
N ASP A 22 18.13 -14.55 2.41
CA ASP A 22 18.52 -15.55 3.42
C ASP A 22 18.22 -17.00 3.00
N PHE A 23 17.37 -17.20 1.98
CA PHE A 23 16.97 -18.51 1.47
C PHE A 23 17.52 -18.81 0.08
N LEU A 24 18.26 -17.88 -0.54
CA LEU A 24 18.83 -18.02 -1.88
C LEU A 24 20.36 -18.18 -1.83
N PRO A 25 20.99 -18.77 -2.86
CA PRO A 25 22.45 -18.79 -2.96
C PRO A 25 23.03 -17.36 -2.85
N PRO A 26 24.11 -17.14 -2.08
CA PRO A 26 24.60 -15.79 -1.75
C PRO A 26 24.86 -14.87 -2.94
N PHE A 27 25.30 -15.44 -4.08
CA PHE A 27 25.55 -14.68 -5.31
C PHE A 27 24.27 -14.03 -5.90
N MET A 28 23.09 -14.58 -5.61
CA MET A 28 21.81 -14.03 -6.10
C MET A 28 21.52 -12.65 -5.53
N SER A 29 21.96 -12.36 -4.31
CA SER A 29 21.82 -11.02 -3.71
C SER A 29 22.61 -9.96 -4.48
N ALA A 30 23.81 -10.32 -4.95
CA ALA A 30 24.66 -9.44 -5.74
C ALA A 30 24.13 -9.22 -7.17
N VAL A 31 23.45 -10.22 -7.74
CA VAL A 31 22.86 -10.14 -9.09
C VAL A 31 21.53 -9.38 -9.09
N MET A 32 20.65 -9.61 -8.10
CA MET A 32 19.32 -9.00 -8.08
C MET A 32 19.30 -7.59 -7.49
N GLY A 33 20.30 -7.19 -6.70
CA GLY A 33 20.48 -5.83 -6.17
C GLY A 33 19.46 -5.38 -5.12
N ALA A 34 18.22 -5.84 -5.20
CA ALA A 34 17.13 -5.57 -4.26
C ALA A 34 16.32 -6.83 -3.96
N ASP A 35 15.94 -7.01 -2.69
CA ASP A 35 15.15 -8.16 -2.25
C ASP A 35 13.66 -7.97 -2.61
N PHE A 36 13.21 -8.65 -3.66
CA PHE A 36 11.82 -8.60 -4.11
C PHE A 36 10.82 -9.03 -3.02
N GLY A 37 11.22 -9.92 -2.11
CA GLY A 37 10.41 -10.35 -0.99
C GLY A 37 10.19 -9.26 0.05
N ALA A 38 11.08 -8.27 0.10
CA ALA A 38 10.98 -7.13 1.00
C ALA A 38 10.21 -5.93 0.41
N TYR A 39 10.29 -5.66 -0.90
CA TYR A 39 9.68 -4.46 -1.49
C TYR A 39 8.39 -4.68 -2.28
N ARG A 40 8.00 -5.92 -2.61
CA ARG A 40 6.79 -6.19 -3.39
C ARG A 40 5.53 -5.55 -2.77
N GLY A 41 5.40 -5.60 -1.44
CA GLY A 41 4.27 -5.01 -0.72
C GLY A 41 4.25 -3.49 -0.67
N ALA A 42 5.37 -2.82 -0.97
CA ALA A 42 5.50 -1.36 -0.91
C ALA A 42 4.97 -0.65 -2.18
N THR A 43 4.36 -1.39 -3.10
CA THR A 43 3.79 -0.84 -4.34
C THR A 43 2.52 -0.06 -4.05
N ILE A 44 2.54 1.24 -4.36
CA ILE A 44 1.36 2.11 -4.25
C ILE A 44 0.36 1.74 -5.35
N ARG A 45 -0.86 1.37 -4.94
CA ARG A 45 -1.94 0.90 -5.82
C ARG A 45 -2.83 2.01 -6.39
N TYR A 46 -2.74 3.21 -5.85
CA TYR A 46 -3.51 4.37 -6.28
C TYR A 46 -2.91 5.00 -7.55
N ASP A 47 -3.78 5.50 -8.42
CA ASP A 47 -3.41 6.14 -9.67
C ASP A 47 -3.07 7.61 -9.43
N VAL A 48 -1.92 7.83 -8.80
CA VAL A 48 -1.37 9.15 -8.50
C VAL A 48 -0.37 9.55 -9.60
N PRO A 49 -0.43 10.79 -10.13
CA PRO A 49 0.47 11.23 -11.20
C PRO A 49 1.95 11.11 -10.84
N ASN A 50 2.31 11.40 -9.60
CA ASN A 50 3.68 11.31 -9.10
C ASN A 50 3.75 10.30 -7.95
N LYS A 51 4.32 9.12 -8.18
CA LYS A 51 4.51 8.11 -7.13
C LYS A 51 5.95 7.68 -7.02
N ARG A 52 6.45 7.56 -5.80
CA ARG A 52 7.80 7.08 -5.51
C ARG A 52 7.77 6.09 -4.35
N THR A 53 8.29 4.89 -4.58
CA THR A 53 8.57 3.92 -3.51
C THR A 53 10.07 3.81 -3.34
N VAL A 54 10.56 4.01 -2.12
CA VAL A 54 11.98 3.86 -1.78
C VAL A 54 12.11 2.72 -0.78
N ALA A 55 12.91 1.71 -1.12
CA ALA A 55 13.20 0.58 -0.25
C ALA A 55 14.66 0.61 0.20
N TRP A 56 14.86 0.77 1.50
CA TRP A 56 16.16 0.69 2.14
C TRP A 56 16.38 -0.73 2.66
N ARG A 57 17.48 -1.35 2.23
CA ARG A 57 17.95 -2.61 2.80
C ARG A 57 18.74 -2.28 4.06
N CYS A 58 18.32 -2.84 5.19
CA CYS A 58 18.94 -2.62 6.49
C CYS A 58 19.42 -3.94 7.06
N GLU A 59 20.66 -3.98 7.54
CA GLU A 59 21.16 -5.15 8.27
C GLU A 59 20.51 -5.18 9.66
N LEU A 60 19.77 -6.24 9.96
CA LEU A 60 19.06 -6.40 11.22
C LEU A 60 19.81 -7.41 12.11
N PRO A 61 19.82 -7.22 13.45
CA PRO A 61 20.46 -8.16 14.38
C PRO A 61 19.72 -9.50 14.48
N LEU A 62 18.56 -9.63 13.83
CA LEU A 62 17.69 -10.80 13.81
C LEU A 62 17.38 -11.18 12.37
N ARG A 63 17.27 -12.49 12.12
CA ARG A 63 16.90 -13.01 10.80
C ARG A 63 15.44 -12.69 10.50
N THR A 64 15.19 -12.13 9.32
CA THR A 64 13.86 -11.91 8.76
C THR A 64 13.53 -13.02 7.75
N GLY A 65 12.25 -13.20 7.46
CA GLY A 65 11.82 -14.27 6.57
C GLY A 65 10.38 -14.13 6.13
N TRP A 66 9.86 -15.18 5.52
CA TRP A 66 8.57 -15.12 4.84
C TRP A 66 7.43 -15.16 5.86
N TRP A 67 6.85 -14.00 6.12
CA TRP A 67 5.57 -13.89 6.81
C TRP A 67 4.47 -13.64 5.78
N ARG A 68 3.32 -14.31 5.94
CA ARG A 68 2.18 -14.31 5.01
C ARG A 68 2.04 -12.95 4.30
N GLY A 69 2.27 -12.92 2.99
CA GLY A 69 2.17 -11.70 2.18
C GLY A 69 3.47 -10.97 1.89
N LEU A 70 4.67 -11.46 2.27
CA LEU A 70 5.97 -10.91 1.80
C LEU A 70 6.06 -9.37 1.92
N GLY A 71 5.91 -8.88 3.15
CA GLY A 71 5.93 -7.44 3.43
C GLY A 71 4.66 -6.67 3.06
N LEU A 72 3.61 -7.32 2.53
CA LEU A 72 2.35 -6.65 2.22
C LEU A 72 1.68 -6.06 3.46
N LEU A 73 1.59 -6.78 4.58
CA LEU A 73 0.86 -6.28 5.77
C LEU A 73 1.36 -4.92 6.28
N PRO A 74 2.64 -4.76 6.68
CA PRO A 74 3.11 -3.50 7.25
C PRO A 74 3.06 -2.36 6.23
N ASN A 75 3.34 -2.65 4.95
CA ASN A 75 3.31 -1.64 3.90
C ASN A 75 1.89 -1.19 3.56
N THR A 76 0.95 -2.13 3.40
CA THR A 76 -0.45 -1.80 3.20
C THR A 76 -0.99 -1.02 4.37
N PHE A 77 -0.68 -1.41 5.61
CA PHE A 77 -1.09 -0.65 6.79
C PHE A 77 -0.58 0.80 6.74
N ALA A 78 0.70 1.01 6.46
CA ALA A 78 1.29 2.35 6.38
C ALA A 78 0.65 3.20 5.27
N VAL A 79 0.51 2.64 4.06
CA VAL A 79 -0.08 3.34 2.92
C VAL A 79 -1.55 3.65 3.17
N GLU A 80 -2.35 2.69 3.65
CA GLU A 80 -3.78 2.88 3.87
C GLU A 80 -4.07 3.83 5.05
N SER A 81 -3.25 3.79 6.10
CA SER A 81 -3.37 4.76 7.21
C SER A 81 -3.12 6.18 6.70
N PHE A 82 -2.10 6.37 5.86
CA PHE A 82 -1.84 7.68 5.25
C PHE A 82 -2.98 8.13 4.32
N MET A 83 -3.61 7.20 3.60
CA MET A 83 -4.80 7.50 2.80
C MET A 83 -5.98 7.98 3.64
N ASP A 84 -6.20 7.37 4.81
CA ASP A 84 -7.24 7.81 5.76
C ASP A 84 -6.92 9.20 6.32
N GLU A 85 -5.68 9.47 6.72
CA GLU A 85 -5.24 10.79 7.18
C GLU A 85 -5.47 11.87 6.12
N LEU A 86 -5.17 11.57 4.86
CA LEU A 86 -5.42 12.49 3.74
C LEU A 86 -6.91 12.73 3.48
N ALA A 87 -7.74 11.70 3.61
CA ALA A 87 -9.18 11.85 3.49
C ALA A 87 -9.74 12.75 4.59
N VAL A 88 -9.30 12.55 5.83
CA VAL A 88 -9.66 13.39 6.99
C VAL A 88 -9.20 14.83 6.77
N ALA A 89 -7.95 15.04 6.35
CA ALA A 89 -7.41 16.37 6.08
C ALA A 89 -8.15 17.10 4.95
N ALA A 90 -8.65 16.36 3.96
CA ALA A 90 -9.46 16.89 2.87
C ALA A 90 -10.95 17.06 3.23
N GLY A 91 -11.40 16.56 4.39
CA GLY A 91 -12.82 16.57 4.78
C GLY A 91 -13.70 15.70 3.88
N VAL A 92 -13.14 14.66 3.27
CA VAL A 92 -13.84 13.75 2.36
C VAL A 92 -13.99 12.39 3.03
N ASP A 93 -15.10 11.70 2.74
CA ASP A 93 -15.28 10.31 3.15
C ASP A 93 -14.09 9.42 2.68
N PRO A 94 -13.50 8.58 3.54
CA PRO A 94 -12.32 7.81 3.19
C PRO A 94 -12.51 6.81 2.05
N LEU A 95 -13.72 6.26 1.87
CA LEU A 95 -14.02 5.38 0.75
C LEU A 95 -14.09 6.19 -0.55
N ALA A 96 -14.84 7.30 -0.55
CA ALA A 96 -14.92 8.21 -1.70
C ALA A 96 -13.54 8.73 -2.12
N PHE A 97 -12.68 9.05 -1.15
CA PHE A 97 -11.31 9.47 -1.39
C PHE A 97 -10.52 8.38 -2.12
N ARG A 98 -10.60 7.12 -1.70
CA ARG A 98 -9.93 6.00 -2.38
C ARG A 98 -10.45 5.78 -3.79
N LEU A 99 -11.78 5.74 -3.96
CA LEU A 99 -12.42 5.47 -5.26
C LEU A 99 -12.07 6.54 -6.31
N ARG A 100 -11.95 7.81 -5.89
CA ARG A 100 -11.54 8.91 -6.78
C ARG A 100 -10.09 8.78 -7.28
N ASN A 101 -9.22 8.17 -6.49
CA ASN A 101 -7.81 7.97 -6.83
C ASN A 101 -7.54 6.61 -7.49
N LEU A 102 -8.58 5.95 -8.01
CA LEU A 102 -8.50 4.70 -8.78
C LEU A 102 -9.17 4.87 -10.14
N SER A 103 -8.45 4.51 -11.21
CA SER A 103 -8.97 4.41 -12.56
C SER A 103 -9.92 3.21 -12.71
N ASP A 104 -10.71 3.20 -13.78
CA ASP A 104 -11.65 2.13 -14.09
C ASP A 104 -11.01 0.95 -14.85
N ASP A 105 -9.73 1.08 -15.20
CA ASP A 105 -9.01 0.12 -16.04
C ASP A 105 -8.05 -0.78 -15.24
N GLY A 106 -7.74 -1.95 -15.80
CA GLY A 106 -6.72 -2.85 -15.29
C GLY A 106 -6.91 -3.28 -13.82
N ASP A 107 -5.80 -3.33 -13.09
CA ASP A 107 -5.77 -3.72 -11.68
C ASP A 107 -6.48 -2.70 -10.77
N SER A 108 -6.38 -1.41 -11.09
CA SER A 108 -7.02 -0.32 -10.34
C SER A 108 -8.54 -0.41 -10.44
N GLY A 109 -9.06 -0.64 -11.65
CA GLY A 109 -10.50 -0.83 -11.87
C GLY A 109 -11.05 -2.06 -11.13
N ARG A 110 -10.27 -3.15 -11.06
CA ARG A 110 -10.64 -4.32 -10.25
C ARG A 110 -10.69 -3.96 -8.76
N LEU A 111 -9.70 -3.23 -8.25
CA LEU A 111 -9.68 -2.79 -6.85
C LEU A 111 -10.88 -1.88 -6.53
N LYS A 112 -11.18 -0.93 -7.40
CA LYS A 112 -12.33 -0.02 -7.28
C LYS A 112 -13.65 -0.78 -7.16
N LYS A 113 -13.86 -1.79 -8.02
CA LYS A 113 -15.05 -2.66 -7.96
C LYS A 113 -15.15 -3.45 -6.66
N VAL A 114 -14.03 -3.95 -6.14
CA VAL A 114 -14.01 -4.67 -4.87
C VAL A 114 -14.34 -3.75 -3.70
N LEU A 115 -13.79 -2.53 -3.69
CA LEU A 115 -14.11 -1.53 -2.65
C LEU A 115 -15.60 -1.16 -2.67
N GLN A 116 -16.16 -0.94 -3.88
CA GLN A 116 -17.60 -0.66 -4.01
C GLN A 116 -18.45 -1.84 -3.52
N ALA A 117 -18.14 -3.06 -3.95
CA ALA A 117 -18.88 -4.24 -3.51
C ALA A 117 -18.80 -4.45 -1.98
N ALA A 118 -17.63 -4.21 -1.38
CA ALA A 118 -17.45 -4.30 0.06
C ALA A 118 -18.26 -3.22 0.81
N ALA A 119 -18.32 -2.00 0.25
CA ALA A 119 -19.12 -0.92 0.82
C ALA A 119 -20.63 -1.21 0.73
N ASP A 120 -21.09 -1.71 -0.42
CA ASP A 120 -22.50 -2.04 -0.65
C ASP A 120 -22.95 -3.19 0.27
N LEU A 121 -22.14 -4.26 0.37
CA LEU A 121 -22.43 -5.41 1.25
C LEU A 121 -22.28 -5.07 2.73
N GLY A 122 -21.35 -4.18 3.07
CA GLY A 122 -21.08 -3.73 4.44
C GLY A 122 -22.04 -2.65 4.93
N GLY A 123 -22.92 -2.13 4.07
CA GLY A 123 -23.82 -1.03 4.40
C GLY A 123 -23.07 0.26 4.75
N TRP A 124 -21.95 0.55 4.09
CA TRP A 124 -21.14 1.75 4.37
C TRP A 124 -22.00 3.02 4.39
N GLY A 125 -21.80 3.86 5.40
CA GLY A 125 -22.63 5.05 5.65
C GLY A 125 -23.91 4.79 6.45
N THR A 126 -24.26 3.52 6.70
CA THR A 126 -25.32 3.17 7.65
C THR A 126 -24.74 3.10 9.06
N PRO A 127 -25.37 3.73 10.06
CA PRO A 127 -24.94 3.58 11.45
C PRO A 127 -24.92 2.10 11.86
N ALA A 128 -23.92 1.72 12.66
CA ALA A 128 -23.90 0.40 13.25
C ALA A 128 -25.17 0.19 14.12
N PRO A 129 -25.71 -1.04 14.20
CA PRO A 129 -26.83 -1.33 15.09
C PRO A 129 -26.49 -0.93 16.53
N GLU A 130 -27.50 -0.46 17.27
CA GLU A 130 -27.34 -0.33 18.73
C GLU A 130 -27.08 -1.73 19.31
N GLY A 131 -25.95 -1.85 20.02
CA GLY A 131 -25.50 -3.09 20.65
C GLY A 131 -26.21 -3.38 21.97
#